data_AF-A0A1M6CBU4-F1
#
_entry.id   AF-A0A1M6CBU4-F1
#
_cell.length_a   1.000
_cell.length_b   1.000
_cell.length_c   1.000
_cell.angle_alpha   90.00
_cell.angle_beta   90.00
_cell.angle_gamma   90.00
#
_symmetry.space_group_name_H-M   'P 1'
#
loop_
_entity.id
_entity.type
_entity.pdbx_description
1 polymer ?
#
loop_
_entity_poly.entity_id
_entity_poly.type
_entity_poly.pdbx_seq_one_letter_code
_entity_poly.pdbx_strand_id
1 'polypeptide(L)'
;MDYQDYIELGLNGEEPLKLILRGSIDNKENNKVGVVSVVYATTDRDIAEQKIQELLKNKDDLDDYYMVYSVPLNTDLTKLSHYPSIEISKDDLI
;
A
#
# COMPACT_ATOMS: atom_id res chain seq x y z
N MET A 1 -0.40 -0.55 15.91
CA MET A 1 -1.52 -0.25 15.00
C MET A 1 -1.78 -1.51 14.21
N ASP A 2 -3.05 -1.85 14.07
CA ASP A 2 -3.47 -2.93 13.18
C ASP A 2 -3.31 -2.47 11.72
N TYR A 3 -3.19 -3.40 10.77
CA TYR A 3 -3.06 -3.06 9.35
C TYR A 3 -4.29 -2.28 8.84
N GLN A 4 -5.44 -2.54 9.45
CA GLN A 4 -6.69 -1.86 9.17
C GLN A 4 -6.63 -0.37 9.53
N ASP A 5 -5.89 -0.01 10.59
CA ASP A 5 -5.66 1.40 10.99
C ASP A 5 -4.93 2.17 9.89
N TYR A 6 -3.97 1.54 9.18
CA TYR A 6 -3.21 2.19 8.11
C TYR A 6 -4.06 2.46 6.87
N ILE A 7 -4.99 1.56 6.56
CA ILE A 7 -5.94 1.76 5.46
C ILE A 7 -6.85 2.95 5.78
N GLU A 8 -7.37 3.02 7.00
CA GLU A 8 -8.20 4.15 7.44
C GLU A 8 -7.42 5.46 7.44
N LEU A 9 -6.17 5.48 7.93
CA LEU A 9 -5.31 6.67 7.90
C LEU A 9 -5.10 7.17 6.46
N GLY A 10 -4.85 6.27 5.51
CA GLY A 10 -4.69 6.62 4.10
C GLY A 10 -5.96 7.16 3.44
N LEU A 11 -7.09 6.50 3.67
CA LEU A 11 -8.39 6.90 3.13
C LEU A 11 -8.83 8.26 3.69
N ASN A 12 -8.61 8.48 4.99
CA ASN A 12 -8.99 9.70 5.70
C ASN A 12 -7.96 10.84 5.61
N GLY A 13 -6.80 10.61 4.99
CA GLY A 13 -5.79 11.65 4.84
C GLY A 13 -6.30 12.85 4.02
N GLU A 14 -5.76 14.04 4.30
CA GLU A 14 -6.22 15.30 3.70
C GLU A 14 -5.86 15.44 2.21
N GLU A 15 -4.84 14.71 1.78
CA GLU A 15 -4.29 14.84 0.44
C GLU A 15 -5.16 14.18 -0.63
N PRO A 16 -5.25 14.76 -1.84
CA PRO A 16 -6.25 14.38 -2.82
C PRO A 16 -6.00 13.01 -3.47
N LEU A 17 -4.74 12.60 -3.70
CA LEU A 17 -4.46 11.33 -4.37
C LEU A 17 -4.43 10.20 -3.35
N LYS A 18 -5.26 9.19 -3.56
CA LYS A 18 -5.24 7.91 -2.82
C LYS A 18 -4.49 6.89 -3.65
N LEU A 19 -3.34 6.44 -3.16
CA LEU A 19 -2.57 5.34 -3.71
C LEU A 19 -2.84 4.08 -2.91
N ILE A 20 -3.22 2.99 -3.59
CA ILE A 20 -3.24 1.67 -2.97
C ILE A 20 -1.94 0.96 -3.33
N LEU A 21 -1.19 0.63 -2.29
CA LEU A 21 0.03 -0.14 -2.40
C LEU A 21 -0.24 -1.58 -2.00
N ARG A 22 0.38 -2.51 -2.69
CA ARG A 22 0.49 -3.92 -2.33
C ARG A 22 1.95 -4.23 -2.07
N GLY A 23 2.28 -4.80 -0.92
CA GLY A 23 3.53 -5.54 -0.83
C GLY A 23 3.29 -7.04 -0.86
N SER A 24 4.25 -7.73 -1.45
CA SER A 24 4.18 -9.16 -1.73
C SER A 24 5.58 -9.74 -1.71
N ILE A 25 5.71 -11.02 -1.34
CA ILE A 25 6.97 -11.75 -1.44
C ILE A 25 6.97 -12.55 -2.74
N ASP A 26 7.90 -12.23 -3.63
CA ASP A 26 8.11 -12.96 -4.88
C ASP A 26 9.22 -14.00 -4.70
N ASN A 27 8.94 -15.26 -5.06
CA ASN A 27 9.88 -16.37 -4.95
C ASN A 27 10.61 -16.57 -6.30
N LYS A 28 11.80 -15.99 -6.45
CA LYS A 28 12.62 -16.13 -7.67
C LYS A 28 13.79 -17.06 -7.44
N GLU A 29 13.81 -18.19 -8.17
CA GLU A 29 14.98 -19.07 -8.34
C GLU A 29 15.79 -19.31 -7.03
N ASN A 30 15.07 -19.65 -5.94
CA ASN A 30 15.58 -19.90 -4.57
C ASN A 30 15.86 -18.67 -3.68
N ASN A 31 15.42 -17.46 -4.05
CA ASN A 31 15.45 -16.27 -3.19
C ASN A 31 14.04 -15.67 -3.03
N LYS A 32 13.72 -15.23 -1.82
CA LYS A 32 12.54 -14.40 -1.51
C LYS A 32 12.88 -12.94 -1.74
N VAL A 33 12.06 -12.24 -2.52
CA VAL A 33 12.21 -10.81 -2.81
C VAL A 33 10.96 -10.08 -2.38
N GLY A 34 11.13 -9.09 -1.51
CA GLY A 34 10.05 -8.16 -1.17
C GLY A 34 9.79 -7.21 -2.32
N VAL A 35 8.55 -7.17 -2.82
CA VAL A 35 8.12 -6.29 -3.89
C VAL A 35 7.02 -5.39 -3.38
N VAL A 36 7.16 -4.08 -3.58
CA VAL A 36 6.10 -3.10 -3.34
C VAL A 36 5.59 -2.58 -4.67
N SER A 37 4.29 -2.73 -4.91
CA SER A 37 3.61 -2.36 -6.15
C SER A 37 2.52 -1.33 -5.86
N VAL A 38 2.39 -0.31 -6.72
CA VAL A 38 1.20 0.54 -6.77
C VAL A 38 0.16 -0.22 -7.59
N VAL A 39 -0.94 -0.62 -6.95
CA VAL A 39 -1.99 -1.42 -7.60
C VAL A 39 -3.23 -0.62 -7.98
N TYR A 40 -3.40 0.57 -7.40
CA TYR A 40 -4.47 1.48 -7.75
C TYR A 40 -4.13 2.92 -7.40
N ALA A 41 -4.66 3.89 -8.15
CA ALA A 41 -4.49 5.31 -7.89
C ALA A 41 -5.77 6.05 -8.29
N THR A 42 -6.31 6.87 -7.39
CA THR A 42 -7.52 7.66 -7.65
C THR A 42 -7.54 8.91 -6.80
N THR A 43 -8.20 9.97 -7.25
CA THR A 43 -8.48 11.15 -6.43
C THR A 43 -9.83 11.06 -5.70
N ASP A 44 -10.57 9.98 -5.92
CA ASP A 44 -11.88 9.74 -5.31
C ASP A 44 -11.71 8.74 -4.14
N ARG A 45 -12.04 9.21 -2.93
CA ARG A 45 -11.93 8.45 -1.69
C ARG A 45 -12.86 7.23 -1.69
N ASP A 46 -14.10 7.37 -2.13
CA ASP A 46 -15.09 6.30 -2.06
C ASP A 46 -14.74 5.17 -3.05
N ILE A 47 -14.21 5.54 -4.22
CA ILE A 47 -13.65 4.57 -5.16
C ILE A 47 -12.41 3.86 -4.57
N ALA A 48 -11.53 4.59 -3.88
CA ALA A 48 -10.38 3.98 -3.20
C ALA A 48 -10.82 2.98 -2.12
N GLU A 49 -11.82 3.34 -1.32
CA GLU A 49 -12.41 2.49 -0.28
C GLU A 49 -13.03 1.22 -0.88
N GLN A 50 -13.85 1.35 -1.92
CA GLN A 50 -14.41 0.20 -2.62
C GLN A 50 -13.33 -0.71 -3.18
N LYS A 51 -12.29 -0.14 -3.79
CA LYS A 51 -11.20 -0.92 -4.39
C LYS A 51 -10.37 -1.65 -3.34
N ILE A 52 -10.04 -1.03 -2.21
CA ILE A 52 -9.27 -1.71 -1.16
C ILE A 52 -10.08 -2.85 -0.53
N GLN A 53 -11.39 -2.68 -0.32
CA GLN A 53 -12.25 -3.74 0.19
C GLN A 53 -12.35 -4.93 -0.78
N GLU A 54 -12.42 -4.66 -2.09
CA GLU A 54 -12.37 -5.69 -3.12
C GLU A 54 -11.04 -6.46 -3.09
N LEU A 55 -9.91 -5.75 -3.00
CA LEU A 55 -8.58 -6.35 -2.95
C LEU A 55 -8.38 -7.22 -1.70
N LEU A 56 -8.82 -6.75 -0.53
CA LEU A 56 -8.75 -7.52 0.71
C LEU A 56 -9.62 -8.77 0.67
N LYS A 57 -10.80 -8.71 0.05
CA LYS A 57 -11.69 -9.85 -0.09
C LYS A 57 -11.13 -10.93 -1.03
N ASN A 58 -10.40 -10.52 -2.06
CA ASN A 58 -9.78 -11.41 -3.04
C ASN A 58 -8.31 -11.73 -2.69
N LYS A 59 -7.88 -11.49 -1.46
CA LYS A 59 -6.52 -11.79 -1.00
C LYS A 59 -6.38 -13.31 -0.88
N ASP A 60 -5.77 -13.92 -1.90
CA ASP A 60 -5.51 -15.36 -1.94
C ASP A 60 -4.24 -15.76 -1.16
N ASP A 61 -3.27 -14.86 -1.05
CA ASP A 61 -1.98 -15.10 -0.38
C ASP A 61 -1.93 -14.41 0.98
N LEU A 62 -1.58 -15.14 2.04
CA LEU A 62 -1.48 -14.58 3.40
C LEU A 62 -0.36 -13.54 3.52
N ASP A 63 0.68 -13.65 2.69
CA ASP A 63 1.87 -12.81 2.75
C ASP A 63 1.70 -11.47 2.02
N ASP A 64 0.64 -11.34 1.20
CA ASP A 64 0.29 -10.06 0.59
C ASP A 64 -0.20 -9.08 1.64
N TYR A 65 0.24 -7.83 1.61
CA TYR A 65 -0.36 -6.80 2.44
C TYR A 65 -0.72 -5.59 1.59
N TYR A 66 -1.75 -4.87 2.02
CA TYR A 66 -2.23 -3.69 1.33
C TYR A 66 -2.25 -2.49 2.26
N MET A 67 -1.93 -1.31 1.72
CA MET A 67 -2.04 -0.04 2.43
C MET A 67 -2.55 1.03 1.49
N VAL A 68 -3.25 2.02 2.05
CA VAL A 68 -3.65 3.23 1.34
C VAL A 68 -2.75 4.38 1.79
N TYR A 69 -2.26 5.18 0.85
CA TYR A 69 -1.55 6.41 1.12
C TYR A 69 -2.30 7.60 0.55
N SER A 70 -2.41 8.64 1.37
CA SER A 70 -2.86 9.96 0.97
C SER A 70 -1.65 10.77 0.48
N VAL A 71 -1.66 11.22 -0.77
CA VAL A 71 -0.49 11.81 -1.42
C VAL A 71 -0.85 13.17 -2.06
N PRO A 72 -0.04 14.23 -1.84
CA PRO A 72 -0.28 15.52 -2.48
C PRO A 72 0.00 15.46 -3.98
N LEU A 73 -0.80 16.17 -4.78
CA LEU A 73 -0.52 16.34 -6.20
C LEU A 73 0.55 17.41 -6.42
N ASN A 74 1.29 17.30 -7.53
CA ASN A 74 2.29 18.28 -7.97
C ASN A 74 3.36 18.63 -6.92
N THR A 75 3.63 17.69 -6.01
CA THR A 75 4.55 17.88 -4.89
C THR A 75 5.75 16.96 -5.05
N ASP A 76 6.93 17.51 -4.78
CA ASP A 76 8.17 16.74 -4.75
C ASP A 76 8.19 15.84 -3.50
N LEU A 77 7.82 14.57 -3.70
CA LEU A 77 7.67 13.60 -2.62
C LEU A 77 9.01 13.30 -1.90
N THR A 78 10.16 13.64 -2.49
CA THR A 78 11.48 13.49 -1.86
C THR A 78 11.68 14.41 -0.64
N LYS A 79 10.79 15.39 -0.47
CA LYS A 79 10.81 16.34 0.65
C LYS A 79 9.88 15.97 1.79
N LEU A 80 9.11 14.88 1.66
CA LEU A 80 8.24 14.41 2.73
C LEU A 80 9.07 13.80 3.86
N SER A 81 8.59 13.94 5.10
CA SER A 81 9.20 13.28 6.26
C SER A 81 9.09 11.75 6.18
N HIS A 82 8.05 11.26 5.50
CA HIS A 82 7.82 9.84 5.24
C HIS A 82 7.34 9.63 3.80
N TYR A 83 7.82 8.56 3.17
CA TYR A 83 7.42 8.17 1.82
C TYR A 83 6.14 7.33 1.83
N PRO A 84 5.33 7.38 0.75
CA PRO A 84 4.29 6.39 0.51
C PRO A 84 4.95 5.06 0.13
N SER A 85 5.42 4.32 1.13
CA SER A 85 6.18 3.08 0.97
C SER A 85 5.71 2.06 1.99
N ILE A 86 5.97 0.78 1.73
CA ILE A 86 5.85 -0.22 2.78
C ILE A 86 7.20 -0.86 3.05
N GLU A 87 7.46 -1.08 4.34
CA GLU A 87 8.65 -1.76 4.81
C GLU A 87 8.50 -3.27 4.65
N ILE A 88 9.51 -3.91 4.06
CA ILE A 88 9.65 -5.37 4.02
C ILE A 88 10.99 -5.68 4.67
N SER A 89 10.94 -6.30 5.83
CA SER A 89 12.12 -6.64 6.61
C SER A 89 12.76 -7.94 6.09
N LYS A 90 13.98 -8.24 6.55
CA LYS A 90 14.61 -9.52 6.24
C LYS A 90 13.83 -10.70 6.82
N ASP A 91 13.19 -10.51 7.98
CA ASP A 91 12.43 -11.56 8.65
C ASP A 91 11.17 -11.96 7.87
N ASP A 92 10.57 -11.00 7.13
CA ASP A 92 9.47 -11.25 6.19
C ASP A 92 9.92 -12.05 4.95
N LEU A 93 11.24 -12.15 4.72
CA LEU A 93 11.86 -12.87 3.61
C LEU A 93 12.46 -14.22 4.02
N ILE A 94 12.22 -14.70 5.25
CA ILE A 94 12.70 -16.00 5.76
C ILE A 94 11.66 -17.08 5.48
#